data_AF-A0A074ZZM4-F1
#
_entry.id   AF-A0A074ZZM4-F1
#
_cell.length_a   1.000
_cell.length_b   1.000
_cell.length_c   1.000
_cell.angle_alpha   90.00
_cell.angle_beta   90.00
_cell.angle_gamma   90.00
#
_symmetry.space_group_name_H-M   'P 1'
#
loop_
_entity.id
_entity.type
_entity.pdbx_description
1 polymer ?
#
loop_
_entity_poly.entity_id
_entity_poly.type
_entity_poly.pdbx_seq_one_letter_code
_entity_poly.pdbx_strand_id
1 'polypeptide(L)'
;MTVSNSEEPQEVLFKKNLDHFYLIVKDQILKFQYPISGLFPLNPKDPQCKFSHVRDSVYCATVLWALHRAFVRVDDDAGRHYELGQCAVKCMRGILIGWMQQSSRPQQFKKTQSSETCLSSRLNYETGEPIVDPEYKNLQMDCGSLYFIQLAQMTASGLQVVYTRDEVAFMQNLVFYLERAHRIPDYDMWERGTKQNRNMVELNVSSIGMAKAALESVSGLNVYGAEGSHSSTLLMDIDAADRNRIIMTNLLPREPASKGSDVSLLPALCWPAYGASKTEPSGPALERCLLRLKDQYGFRRFNRDGYVTVLDQNTHYQPGELMKFTGIESEWPMFFAYMPIEHCMNGELEKAMEYDRVIQPLLVHPVPERFPWLPKFLYVPLDDLERERKSRGSVVRKSSFHVPGESFFLWSQSVYIISQLLIHGCLTPSDLDPLGRCPAWSSKLGALPHSSPIFVDKLLNLTIPQSSGHVSTCFLKVQAALEALL
;
A
#
# COMPACT_ATOMS: atom_id res chain seq x y z
N MET A 1 -11.36 -41.26 -30.08
CA MET A 1 -10.35 -40.87 -29.08
C MET A 1 -10.55 -39.40 -28.79
N THR A 2 -11.40 -39.11 -27.81
CA THR A 2 -11.67 -37.77 -27.31
C THR A 2 -10.55 -37.41 -26.33
N VAL A 3 -9.72 -36.46 -26.72
CA VAL A 3 -8.77 -35.79 -25.82
C VAL A 3 -9.54 -34.68 -25.12
N SER A 4 -10.03 -34.95 -23.92
CA SER A 4 -10.51 -33.91 -22.99
C SER A 4 -10.65 -34.54 -21.60
N ASN A 5 -9.64 -34.40 -20.74
CA ASN A 5 -9.79 -34.46 -19.28
C ASN A 5 -8.49 -34.13 -18.51
N SER A 6 -7.69 -33.16 -18.97
CA SER A 6 -6.52 -32.67 -18.22
C SER A 6 -6.74 -31.36 -17.46
N GLU A 7 -7.86 -30.65 -17.69
CA GLU A 7 -8.12 -29.33 -17.07
C GLU A 7 -8.88 -29.41 -15.72
N GLU A 8 -9.71 -30.43 -15.50
CA GLU A 8 -10.50 -30.61 -14.26
C GLU A 8 -9.67 -30.58 -12.95
N PRO A 9 -8.47 -31.17 -12.85
CA PRO A 9 -7.72 -31.21 -11.59
C PRO A 9 -7.18 -29.84 -11.15
N GLN A 10 -6.79 -28.99 -12.10
CA GLN A 10 -6.19 -27.68 -11.81
C GLN A 10 -7.26 -26.67 -11.38
N GLU A 11 -8.43 -26.69 -12.03
CA GLU A 11 -9.55 -25.83 -11.67
C GLU A 11 -10.10 -26.16 -10.28
N VAL A 12 -10.21 -27.45 -9.95
CA VAL A 12 -10.63 -27.92 -8.61
C VAL A 12 -9.63 -27.49 -7.53
N LEU A 13 -8.33 -27.63 -7.79
CA LEU A 13 -7.29 -27.19 -6.85
C LEU A 13 -7.33 -25.66 -6.65
N PHE A 14 -7.52 -24.91 -7.73
CA PHE A 14 -7.66 -23.46 -7.69
C PHE A 14 -8.84 -23.02 -6.81
N LYS A 15 -10.04 -23.58 -7.03
CA LYS A 15 -11.24 -23.29 -6.24
C LYS A 15 -11.04 -23.62 -4.76
N LYS A 16 -10.43 -24.78 -4.47
CA LYS A 16 -10.08 -25.18 -3.10
C LYS A 16 -9.13 -24.20 -2.42
N ASN A 17 -8.13 -23.69 -3.15
CA ASN A 17 -7.20 -22.69 -2.62
C ASN A 17 -7.92 -21.36 -2.34
N LEU A 18 -8.80 -20.90 -3.22
CA LEU A 18 -9.60 -19.69 -2.97
C LEU A 18 -10.51 -19.82 -1.75
N ASP A 19 -11.19 -20.96 -1.59
CA ASP A 19 -12.00 -21.25 -0.40
C ASP A 19 -11.14 -21.20 0.87
N HIS A 20 -9.94 -21.78 0.81
CA HIS A 20 -8.99 -21.76 1.90
C HIS A 20 -8.55 -20.32 2.26
N PHE A 21 -8.18 -19.51 1.28
CA PHE A 21 -7.79 -18.12 1.51
C PHE A 21 -8.94 -17.24 1.98
N TYR A 22 -10.18 -17.51 1.54
CA TYR A 22 -11.36 -16.84 2.09
C TYR A 22 -11.54 -17.13 3.58
N LEU A 23 -11.36 -18.38 4.01
CA LEU A 23 -11.39 -18.72 5.43
C LEU A 23 -10.27 -18.05 6.22
N ILE A 24 -9.06 -17.98 5.66
CA ILE A 24 -7.91 -17.27 6.26
C ILE A 24 -8.22 -15.78 6.42
N VAL A 25 -8.65 -15.11 5.35
CA VAL A 25 -8.94 -13.67 5.37
C VAL A 25 -10.08 -13.35 6.33
N LYS A 26 -11.12 -14.20 6.37
CA LYS A 26 -12.23 -14.05 7.30
C LYS A 26 -11.77 -14.13 8.75
N ASP A 27 -10.92 -15.10 9.06
CA ASP A 27 -10.40 -15.32 10.42
C ASP A 27 -9.29 -14.34 10.81
N GLN A 28 -8.41 -13.91 9.92
CA GLN A 28 -7.23 -13.13 10.30
C GLN A 28 -7.37 -11.64 10.06
N ILE A 29 -8.21 -11.22 9.11
CA ILE A 29 -8.35 -9.81 8.74
C ILE A 29 -9.78 -9.34 9.04
N LEU A 30 -10.77 -9.93 8.37
CA LEU A 30 -12.14 -9.41 8.36
C LEU A 30 -12.79 -9.41 9.75
N LYS A 31 -12.46 -10.37 10.63
CA LYS A 31 -12.97 -10.40 12.02
C LYS A 31 -12.64 -9.15 12.82
N PHE A 32 -11.61 -8.41 12.43
CA PHE A 32 -11.17 -7.18 13.08
C PHE A 32 -11.68 -5.91 12.38
N GLN A 33 -12.49 -6.02 11.33
CA GLN A 33 -13.07 -4.83 10.72
C GLN A 33 -14.20 -4.29 11.60
N TYR A 34 -14.15 -3.00 11.95
CA TYR A 34 -15.22 -2.42 12.75
C TYR A 34 -16.51 -2.25 11.93
N PRO A 35 -17.70 -2.66 12.45
CA PRO A 35 -18.94 -2.60 11.69
C PRO A 35 -19.46 -1.21 11.33
N ILE A 36 -19.03 -0.14 12.02
CA ILE A 36 -19.50 1.23 11.73
C ILE A 36 -18.50 1.95 10.82
N SER A 37 -17.32 2.24 11.33
CA SER A 37 -16.25 2.94 10.59
C SER A 37 -15.70 2.16 9.39
N GLY A 38 -15.73 0.81 9.43
CA GLY A 38 -15.04 -0.03 8.46
C GLY A 38 -13.53 -0.10 8.61
N LEU A 39 -12.96 0.54 9.65
CA LEU A 39 -11.52 0.60 9.90
C LEU A 39 -11.01 -0.66 10.59
N PHE A 40 -9.68 -0.78 10.68
CA PHE A 40 -9.00 -1.87 11.37
C PHE A 40 -8.19 -1.35 12.57
N PRO A 41 -8.11 -2.08 13.69
CA PRO A 41 -7.45 -1.61 14.89
C PRO A 41 -5.93 -1.76 14.76
N LEU A 42 -5.19 -0.83 15.36
CA LEU A 42 -3.72 -0.90 15.40
C LEU A 42 -3.23 -2.06 16.27
N ASN A 43 -3.94 -2.35 17.37
CA ASN A 43 -3.63 -3.44 18.29
C ASN A 43 -4.85 -4.38 18.47
N PRO A 44 -5.09 -5.32 17.53
CA PRO A 44 -6.24 -6.22 17.57
C PRO A 44 -6.41 -7.07 18.85
N LYS A 45 -5.34 -7.36 19.60
CA LYS A 45 -5.39 -8.10 20.87
C LYS A 45 -5.83 -7.25 22.06
N ASP A 46 -5.73 -5.92 21.95
CA ASP A 46 -6.13 -5.01 23.01
C ASP A 46 -7.62 -4.66 22.86
N PRO A 47 -8.51 -5.14 23.76
CA PRO A 47 -9.94 -4.86 23.68
C PRO A 47 -10.26 -3.37 23.88
N GLN A 48 -9.32 -2.58 24.39
CA GLN A 48 -9.47 -1.14 24.60
C GLN A 48 -8.82 -0.31 23.47
N CYS A 49 -8.35 -0.95 22.40
CA CYS A 49 -7.72 -0.25 21.29
C CYS A 49 -8.71 0.71 20.62
N LYS A 50 -8.46 2.02 20.78
CA LYS A 50 -9.29 3.09 20.17
C LYS A 50 -8.72 3.58 18.83
N PHE A 51 -7.56 3.10 18.43
CA PHE A 51 -6.79 3.68 17.34
C PHE A 51 -6.81 2.78 16.12
N SER A 52 -7.14 3.38 14.99
CA SER A 52 -6.84 2.84 13.68
C SER A 52 -5.76 3.69 13.02
N HIS A 53 -4.83 3.05 12.34
CA HIS A 53 -3.83 3.74 11.54
C HIS A 53 -4.16 3.60 10.06
N VAL A 54 -4.02 4.70 9.30
CA VAL A 54 -4.42 4.77 7.88
C VAL A 54 -3.65 3.73 7.06
N ARG A 55 -2.33 3.64 7.22
CA ARG A 55 -1.50 2.71 6.45
C ARG A 55 -1.93 1.26 6.62
N ASP A 56 -2.09 0.83 7.87
CA ASP A 56 -2.48 -0.54 8.24
C ASP A 56 -3.87 -0.88 7.68
N SER A 57 -4.81 0.06 7.81
CA SER A 57 -6.16 -0.09 7.29
C SER A 57 -6.21 -0.16 5.77
N VAL A 58 -5.39 0.64 5.07
CA VAL A 58 -5.27 0.54 3.60
C VAL A 58 -4.75 -0.83 3.20
N TYR A 59 -3.70 -1.37 3.84
CA TYR A 59 -3.23 -2.73 3.52
C TYR A 59 -4.26 -3.82 3.82
N CYS A 60 -5.05 -3.67 4.90
CA CYS A 60 -6.17 -4.57 5.17
C CYS A 60 -7.23 -4.49 4.06
N ALA A 61 -7.56 -3.28 3.59
CA ALA A 61 -8.44 -3.10 2.44
C ALA A 61 -7.84 -3.68 1.16
N THR A 62 -6.53 -3.58 0.96
CA THR A 62 -5.81 -4.15 -0.19
C THR A 62 -5.94 -5.66 -0.26
N VAL A 63 -5.78 -6.40 0.85
CA VAL A 63 -5.92 -7.87 0.82
C VAL A 63 -7.36 -8.31 0.59
N LEU A 64 -8.34 -7.59 1.16
CA LEU A 64 -9.76 -7.84 0.89
C LEU A 64 -10.09 -7.61 -0.59
N TRP A 65 -9.58 -6.51 -1.16
CA TRP A 65 -9.73 -6.21 -2.58
C TRP A 65 -9.02 -7.23 -3.47
N ALA A 66 -7.79 -7.63 -3.15
CA ALA A 66 -7.05 -8.63 -3.92
C ALA A 66 -7.81 -9.97 -3.96
N LEU A 67 -8.34 -10.43 -2.82
CA LEU A 67 -9.16 -11.64 -2.80
C LEU A 67 -10.49 -11.46 -3.54
N HIS A 68 -11.13 -10.29 -3.45
CA HIS A 68 -12.29 -9.94 -4.28
C HIS A 68 -11.98 -10.09 -5.78
N ARG A 69 -10.84 -9.57 -6.25
CA ARG A 69 -10.41 -9.70 -7.65
C ARG A 69 -10.24 -11.16 -8.06
N ALA A 70 -9.65 -11.98 -7.18
CA ALA A 70 -9.48 -13.41 -7.42
C ALA A 70 -10.83 -14.14 -7.57
N PHE A 71 -11.84 -13.80 -6.77
CA PHE A 71 -13.19 -14.38 -6.91
C PHE A 71 -13.95 -13.84 -8.13
N VAL A 72 -13.79 -12.56 -8.49
CA VAL A 72 -14.39 -12.00 -9.73
C VAL A 72 -13.88 -12.76 -10.95
N ARG A 73 -12.62 -13.18 -10.97
CA ARG A 73 -12.03 -13.93 -12.08
C ARG A 73 -12.65 -15.32 -12.29
N VAL A 74 -13.25 -15.93 -11.27
CA VAL A 74 -13.90 -17.24 -11.36
C VAL A 74 -15.42 -17.19 -11.39
N ASP A 75 -16.00 -15.99 -11.46
CA ASP A 75 -17.45 -15.79 -11.51
C ASP A 75 -18.18 -16.55 -10.39
N ASP A 76 -17.70 -16.38 -9.15
CA ASP A 76 -18.29 -17.05 -7.98
C ASP A 76 -19.67 -16.47 -7.63
N ASP A 77 -20.72 -17.22 -7.97
CA ASP A 77 -22.13 -16.87 -7.69
C ASP A 77 -22.50 -16.85 -6.20
N ALA A 78 -21.59 -17.25 -5.29
CA ALA A 78 -21.86 -17.30 -3.85
C ALA A 78 -21.83 -15.92 -3.15
N GLY A 79 -21.62 -14.82 -3.89
CA GLY A 79 -21.66 -13.45 -3.38
C GLY A 79 -20.46 -13.05 -2.50
N ARG A 80 -19.49 -13.94 -2.32
CA ARG A 80 -18.29 -13.71 -1.49
C ARG A 80 -17.41 -12.59 -2.03
N HIS A 81 -17.28 -12.54 -3.36
CA HIS A 81 -16.56 -11.45 -4.00
C HIS A 81 -17.21 -10.09 -3.65
N TYR A 82 -18.54 -9.99 -3.68
CA TYR A 82 -19.25 -8.76 -3.38
C TYR A 82 -19.06 -8.35 -1.92
N GLU A 83 -19.19 -9.28 -0.96
CA GLU A 83 -18.89 -9.04 0.46
C GLU A 83 -17.49 -8.43 0.65
N LEU A 84 -16.46 -9.10 0.12
CA LEU A 84 -15.06 -8.66 0.24
C LEU A 84 -14.83 -7.28 -0.38
N GLY A 85 -15.39 -7.05 -1.56
CA GLY A 85 -15.30 -5.76 -2.26
C GLY A 85 -15.95 -4.64 -1.47
N GLN A 86 -17.14 -4.86 -0.92
CA GLN A 86 -17.83 -3.88 -0.07
C GLN A 86 -17.08 -3.62 1.24
N CYS A 87 -16.50 -4.63 1.86
CA CYS A 87 -15.65 -4.47 3.04
C CYS A 87 -14.41 -3.63 2.75
N ALA A 88 -13.74 -3.84 1.61
CA ALA A 88 -12.62 -3.01 1.18
C ALA A 88 -13.04 -1.56 0.93
N VAL A 89 -14.15 -1.34 0.20
CA VAL A 89 -14.73 -0.01 -0.05
C VAL A 89 -15.07 0.70 1.25
N LYS A 90 -15.70 -0.01 2.19
CA LYS A 90 -16.09 0.55 3.49
C LYS A 90 -14.90 1.07 4.28
N CYS A 91 -13.79 0.33 4.31
CA CYS A 91 -12.56 0.77 4.96
C CYS A 91 -12.00 2.05 4.33
N MET A 92 -11.87 2.07 2.99
CA MET A 92 -11.36 3.25 2.28
C MET A 92 -12.27 4.46 2.47
N ARG A 93 -13.60 4.25 2.47
CA ARG A 93 -14.58 5.30 2.77
C ARG A 93 -14.50 5.80 4.21
N GLY A 94 -14.29 4.92 5.18
CA GLY A 94 -14.07 5.31 6.58
C GLY A 94 -12.91 6.28 6.73
N ILE A 95 -11.80 6.03 6.03
CA ILE A 95 -10.64 6.92 5.98
C ILE A 95 -11.00 8.26 5.33
N LEU A 96 -11.66 8.23 4.16
CA LEU A 96 -12.07 9.45 3.44
C LEU A 96 -12.98 10.35 4.30
N ILE A 97 -14.01 9.76 4.91
CA ILE A 97 -14.96 10.48 5.75
C ILE A 97 -14.25 11.07 6.96
N GLY A 98 -13.37 10.31 7.62
CA GLY A 98 -12.54 10.82 8.71
C GLY A 98 -11.71 12.03 8.27
N TRP A 99 -11.01 11.94 7.14
CA TRP A 99 -10.23 13.07 6.63
C TRP A 99 -11.07 14.28 6.20
N MET A 100 -12.27 14.08 5.65
CA MET A 100 -13.18 15.17 5.31
C MET A 100 -13.64 15.97 6.53
N GLN A 101 -13.80 15.32 7.69
CA GLN A 101 -14.07 16.02 8.95
C GLN A 101 -12.92 16.95 9.37
N GLN A 102 -11.71 16.74 8.83
CA GLN A 102 -10.55 17.63 9.03
C GLN A 102 -10.29 18.56 7.84
N SER A 103 -11.25 18.82 6.95
CA SER A 103 -11.03 19.55 5.68
C SER A 103 -10.38 20.93 5.79
N SER A 104 -10.49 21.61 6.93
CA SER A 104 -9.78 22.85 7.22
C SER A 104 -8.25 22.68 7.28
N ARG A 105 -7.76 21.52 7.74
CA ARG A 105 -6.32 21.21 7.89
C ARG A 105 -5.58 21.15 6.55
N PRO A 106 -5.95 20.30 5.56
CA PRO A 106 -5.26 20.26 4.27
C PRO A 106 -5.35 21.59 3.52
N GLN A 107 -6.41 22.37 3.73
CA GLN A 107 -6.52 23.71 3.15
C GLN A 107 -5.50 24.70 3.76
N GLN A 108 -5.27 24.64 5.07
CA GLN A 108 -4.21 25.41 5.74
C GLN A 108 -2.82 24.89 5.34
N PHE A 109 -2.66 23.57 5.25
CA PHE A 109 -1.40 22.90 4.91
C PHE A 109 -0.82 23.39 3.58
N LYS A 110 -1.64 23.73 2.59
CA LYS A 110 -1.17 24.33 1.32
C LYS A 110 -0.27 25.55 1.53
N LYS A 111 -0.53 26.33 2.58
CA LYS A 111 0.22 27.54 2.94
C LYS A 111 1.37 27.24 3.92
N THR A 112 1.09 26.46 4.96
CA THR A 112 2.00 26.26 6.11
C THR A 112 2.97 25.11 5.93
N GLN A 113 2.54 24.00 5.32
CA GLN A 113 3.34 22.78 5.13
C GLN A 113 3.97 22.27 6.45
N SER A 114 3.22 22.36 7.56
CA SER A 114 3.68 22.04 8.91
C SER A 114 2.93 20.86 9.53
N SER A 115 3.54 20.22 10.53
CA SER A 115 2.93 19.12 11.29
C SER A 115 1.64 19.49 12.01
N GLU A 116 1.45 20.75 12.39
CA GLU A 116 0.22 21.23 13.05
C GLU A 116 -1.00 21.18 12.12
N THR A 117 -0.76 21.42 10.84
CA THR A 117 -1.79 21.55 9.79
C THR A 117 -1.92 20.29 8.92
N CYS A 118 -1.14 19.25 9.19
CA CYS A 118 -1.20 18.01 8.43
C CYS A 118 -2.47 17.21 8.74
N LEU A 119 -2.83 16.28 7.85
CA LEU A 119 -3.90 15.32 8.11
C LEU A 119 -3.47 14.32 9.17
N SER A 120 -4.42 13.85 9.97
CA SER A 120 -4.11 12.79 10.92
C SER A 120 -3.92 11.45 10.21
N SER A 121 -2.85 10.75 10.54
CA SER A 121 -2.62 9.37 10.12
C SER A 121 -3.31 8.36 11.05
N ARG A 122 -3.90 8.82 12.16
CA ARG A 122 -4.73 8.01 13.08
C ARG A 122 -6.17 8.48 13.12
N LEU A 123 -7.08 7.52 13.11
CA LEU A 123 -8.50 7.73 13.28
C LEU A 123 -9.00 6.91 14.48
N ASN A 124 -10.14 7.31 15.03
CA ASN A 124 -10.85 6.49 15.99
C ASN A 124 -11.31 5.20 15.30
N TYR A 125 -10.90 4.06 15.85
CA TYR A 125 -11.18 2.75 15.28
C TYR A 125 -12.69 2.49 15.15
N GLU A 126 -13.49 2.92 16.13
CA GLU A 126 -14.92 2.64 16.16
C GLU A 126 -15.74 3.69 15.38
N THR A 127 -15.44 4.97 15.59
CA THR A 127 -16.25 6.06 15.03
C THR A 127 -15.74 6.55 13.67
N GLY A 128 -14.47 6.28 13.33
CA GLY A 128 -13.81 6.85 12.16
C GLY A 128 -13.48 8.33 12.31
N GLU A 129 -13.76 8.92 13.48
CA GLU A 129 -13.51 10.34 13.73
C GLU A 129 -12.02 10.61 13.88
N PRO A 130 -11.57 11.80 13.50
CA PRO A 130 -10.18 12.16 13.66
C PRO A 130 -9.77 12.33 15.11
N ILE A 131 -8.58 11.82 15.46
CA ILE A 131 -8.04 11.96 16.81
C ILE A 131 -7.12 13.18 16.86
N VAL A 132 -7.42 14.09 17.77
CA VAL A 132 -6.56 15.25 18.05
C VAL A 132 -5.57 14.87 19.14
N ASP A 133 -4.37 14.48 18.70
CA ASP A 133 -3.23 14.23 19.56
C ASP A 133 -2.05 15.11 19.09
N PRO A 134 -1.77 16.24 19.77
CA PRO A 134 -0.70 17.16 19.40
C PRO A 134 0.70 16.55 19.49
N GLU A 135 0.88 15.51 20.30
CA GLU A 135 2.19 14.85 20.48
C GLU A 135 2.44 13.80 19.40
N TYR A 136 1.39 13.39 18.69
CA TYR A 136 1.49 12.38 17.67
C TYR A 136 2.04 12.91 16.35
N LYS A 137 2.91 12.10 15.75
CA LYS A 137 3.66 12.39 14.53
C LYS A 137 2.84 12.13 13.29
N ASN A 138 1.79 12.94 13.14
CA ASN A 138 0.78 12.81 12.10
C ASN A 138 1.31 13.11 10.68
N LEU A 139 2.36 13.94 10.55
CA LEU A 139 2.89 14.32 9.24
C LEU A 139 3.63 13.13 8.60
N GLN A 140 2.87 12.35 7.81
CA GLN A 140 3.30 11.14 7.13
C GLN A 140 2.78 11.19 5.69
N MET A 141 3.64 11.59 4.76
CA MET A 141 3.22 11.80 3.36
C MET A 141 2.94 10.49 2.64
N ASP A 142 3.54 9.40 3.10
CA ASP A 142 3.34 8.05 2.58
C ASP A 142 1.92 7.54 2.82
N CYS A 143 1.25 7.91 3.92
CA CYS A 143 -0.13 7.47 4.21
C CYS A 143 -1.13 7.98 3.15
N GLY A 144 -1.10 9.28 2.87
CA GLY A 144 -1.95 9.87 1.83
C GLY A 144 -1.63 9.31 0.45
N SER A 145 -0.35 9.07 0.18
CA SER A 145 0.13 8.51 -1.08
C SER A 145 -0.34 7.07 -1.30
N LEU A 146 -0.19 6.21 -0.29
CA LEU A 146 -0.65 4.82 -0.32
C LEU A 146 -2.16 4.73 -0.51
N TYR A 147 -2.93 5.60 0.17
CA TYR A 147 -4.37 5.69 -0.02
C TYR A 147 -4.74 5.97 -1.48
N PHE A 148 -4.08 6.94 -2.13
CA PHE A 148 -4.33 7.26 -3.54
C PHE A 148 -3.92 6.14 -4.50
N ILE A 149 -2.77 5.53 -4.28
CA ILE A 149 -2.32 4.38 -5.08
C ILE A 149 -3.39 3.28 -5.00
N GLN A 150 -3.83 2.92 -3.80
CA GLN A 150 -4.83 1.88 -3.63
C GLN A 150 -6.21 2.28 -4.18
N LEU A 151 -6.62 3.53 -3.99
CA LEU A 151 -7.87 4.06 -4.55
C LEU A 151 -7.88 3.92 -6.07
N ALA A 152 -6.80 4.33 -6.74
CA ALA A 152 -6.70 4.26 -8.19
C ALA A 152 -6.79 2.80 -8.69
N GLN A 153 -6.13 1.85 -8.02
CA GLN A 153 -6.22 0.42 -8.34
C GLN A 153 -7.66 -0.11 -8.15
N MET A 154 -8.34 0.28 -7.05
CA MET A 154 -9.73 -0.11 -6.79
C MET A 154 -10.69 0.46 -7.85
N THR A 155 -10.56 1.74 -8.18
CA THR A 155 -11.38 2.40 -9.20
C THR A 155 -11.17 1.79 -10.58
N ALA A 156 -9.92 1.51 -10.97
CA ALA A 156 -9.59 0.84 -12.24
C ALA A 156 -10.20 -0.58 -12.31
N SER A 157 -10.33 -1.24 -11.16
CA SER A 157 -10.96 -2.56 -11.07
C SER A 157 -12.50 -2.55 -11.03
N GLY A 158 -13.13 -1.37 -11.01
CA GLY A 158 -14.59 -1.20 -11.01
C GLY A 158 -15.22 -0.94 -9.63
N LEU A 159 -14.44 -0.84 -8.56
CA LEU A 159 -14.98 -0.48 -7.24
C LEU A 159 -15.14 1.03 -7.10
N GLN A 160 -16.30 1.45 -6.61
CA GLN A 160 -16.60 2.86 -6.34
C GLN A 160 -16.38 3.16 -4.85
N VAL A 161 -15.36 3.97 -4.57
CA VAL A 161 -15.06 4.47 -3.21
C VAL A 161 -15.58 5.89 -3.02
N VAL A 162 -15.56 6.74 -4.05
CA VAL A 162 -16.02 8.14 -4.01
C VAL A 162 -17.43 8.22 -4.59
N TYR A 163 -18.35 8.92 -3.92
CA TYR A 163 -19.78 8.96 -4.25
C TYR A 163 -20.32 10.36 -4.54
N THR A 164 -19.80 11.41 -3.90
CA THR A 164 -20.37 12.76 -4.00
C THR A 164 -19.39 13.77 -4.57
N ARG A 165 -19.92 14.87 -5.13
CA ARG A 165 -19.08 15.97 -5.65
C ARG A 165 -18.22 16.62 -4.56
N ASP A 166 -18.70 16.64 -3.32
CA ASP A 166 -17.93 17.17 -2.20
C ASP A 166 -16.76 16.25 -1.85
N GLU A 167 -16.95 14.93 -1.92
CA GLU A 167 -15.87 13.95 -1.80
C GLU A 167 -14.85 14.13 -2.94
N VAL A 168 -15.29 14.33 -4.19
CA VAL A 168 -14.40 14.64 -5.33
C VAL A 168 -13.58 15.90 -5.07
N ALA A 169 -14.20 16.98 -4.61
CA ALA A 169 -13.52 18.23 -4.32
C ALA A 169 -12.49 18.08 -3.18
N PHE A 170 -12.80 17.26 -2.17
CA PHE A 170 -11.87 16.92 -1.11
C PHE A 170 -10.70 16.08 -1.63
N MET A 171 -10.96 15.07 -2.45
CA MET A 171 -9.91 14.27 -3.10
C MET A 171 -8.96 15.16 -3.93
N GLN A 172 -9.50 16.12 -4.67
CA GLN A 172 -8.71 17.11 -5.39
C GLN A 172 -7.84 17.96 -4.44
N ASN A 173 -8.34 18.29 -3.25
CA ASN A 173 -7.58 18.97 -2.21
C ASN A 173 -6.38 18.11 -1.71
N LEU A 174 -6.58 16.79 -1.59
CA LEU A 174 -5.53 15.86 -1.22
C LEU A 174 -4.44 15.71 -2.30
N VAL A 175 -4.78 15.87 -3.59
CA VAL A 175 -3.76 15.91 -4.65
C VAL A 175 -2.79 17.08 -4.40
N PHE A 176 -3.31 18.29 -4.15
CA PHE A 176 -2.50 19.46 -3.83
C PHE A 176 -1.69 19.31 -2.54
N TYR A 177 -2.16 18.50 -1.60
CA TYR A 177 -1.42 18.15 -0.38
C TYR A 177 -0.14 17.36 -0.73
N LEU A 178 -0.19 16.45 -1.72
CA LEU A 178 0.93 15.59 -2.13
C LEU A 178 1.89 16.23 -3.15
N GLU A 179 1.45 17.16 -4.00
CA GLU A 179 2.28 17.76 -5.06
C GLU A 179 3.62 18.33 -4.57
N ARG A 180 3.68 18.75 -3.30
CA ARG A 180 4.85 19.39 -2.69
C ARG A 180 5.68 18.44 -1.80
N ALA A 181 5.43 17.13 -1.82
CA ALA A 181 6.13 16.16 -0.97
C ALA A 181 7.68 16.24 -1.08
N HIS A 182 8.22 16.51 -2.27
CA HIS A 182 9.65 16.69 -2.55
C HIS A 182 10.39 17.71 -1.67
N ARG A 183 9.68 18.60 -0.99
CA ARG A 183 10.25 19.63 -0.12
C ARG A 183 9.62 19.67 1.27
N ILE A 184 8.83 18.67 1.63
CA ILE A 184 8.18 18.56 2.93
C ILE A 184 8.86 17.46 3.72
N PRO A 185 9.72 17.79 4.70
CA PRO A 185 10.23 16.81 5.64
C PRO A 185 9.08 16.23 6.46
N ASP A 186 9.06 14.91 6.65
CA ASP A 186 8.01 14.20 7.36
C ASP A 186 8.59 13.21 8.40
N TYR A 187 7.71 12.54 9.14
CA TYR A 187 8.09 11.60 10.19
C TYR A 187 8.34 10.18 9.71
N ASP A 188 8.42 9.93 8.40
CA ASP A 188 8.57 8.60 7.78
C ASP A 188 7.49 7.57 8.17
N MET A 189 7.59 6.38 7.58
CA MET A 189 6.64 5.27 7.84
C MET A 189 6.72 4.70 9.26
N TRP A 190 7.81 4.98 9.99
CA TRP A 190 8.11 4.54 11.35
C TRP A 190 7.75 5.58 12.40
N GLU A 191 7.22 6.73 11.99
CA GLU A 191 6.78 7.80 12.88
C GLU A 191 7.94 8.34 13.74
N ARG A 192 9.12 8.46 13.14
CA ARG A 192 10.35 8.93 13.82
C ARG A 192 10.94 10.21 13.23
N GLY A 193 10.96 10.32 11.90
CA GLY A 193 11.73 11.33 11.19
C GLY A 193 13.23 11.02 11.31
N THR A 194 13.93 11.65 12.25
CA THR A 194 15.33 11.30 12.54
C THR A 194 15.48 9.97 13.28
N LYS A 195 16.62 9.28 13.11
CA LYS A 195 17.00 8.07 13.87
C LYS A 195 16.86 8.22 15.38
N GLN A 196 17.16 9.40 15.93
CA GLN A 196 17.12 9.70 17.36
C GLN A 196 15.70 9.90 17.90
N ASN A 197 14.71 9.97 17.01
CA ASN A 197 13.29 10.10 17.32
C ASN A 197 12.89 11.41 18.04
N ARG A 198 13.75 12.44 18.03
CA ARG A 198 13.63 13.70 18.83
C ARG A 198 12.66 14.73 18.24
N ASN A 199 11.56 14.26 17.67
CA ASN A 199 10.55 15.12 17.03
C ASN A 199 11.12 16.01 15.90
N MET A 200 12.15 15.53 15.20
CA MET A 200 12.75 16.18 14.05
C MET A 200 12.38 15.41 12.79
N VAL A 201 11.77 16.11 11.83
CA VAL A 201 11.40 15.59 10.51
C VAL A 201 12.58 15.63 9.54
N GLU A 202 12.60 14.73 8.56
CA GLU A 202 13.60 14.68 7.49
C GLU A 202 12.93 14.46 6.13
N LEU A 203 13.62 14.78 5.03
CA LEU A 203 13.16 14.37 3.70
C LEU A 203 13.40 12.86 3.54
N ASN A 204 12.33 12.09 3.52
CA ASN A 204 12.37 10.64 3.34
C ASN A 204 12.09 10.29 1.87
N VAL A 205 13.01 9.54 1.26
CA VAL A 205 12.90 9.20 -0.17
C VAL A 205 11.74 8.24 -0.42
N SER A 206 11.45 7.32 0.50
CA SER A 206 10.23 6.49 0.45
C SER A 206 8.96 7.32 0.37
N SER A 207 8.80 8.34 1.22
CA SER A 207 7.65 9.24 1.20
C SER A 207 7.53 10.00 -0.12
N ILE A 208 8.64 10.53 -0.65
CA ILE A 208 8.67 11.24 -1.93
C ILE A 208 8.35 10.29 -3.09
N GLY A 209 8.92 9.08 -3.09
CA GLY A 209 8.69 8.06 -4.11
C GLY A 209 7.24 7.58 -4.14
N MET A 210 6.63 7.37 -2.96
CA MET A 210 5.21 7.08 -2.86
C MET A 210 4.34 8.24 -3.33
N ALA A 211 4.68 9.49 -2.98
CA ALA A 211 3.94 10.66 -3.44
C ALA A 211 4.02 10.84 -4.96
N LYS A 212 5.20 10.64 -5.56
CA LYS A 212 5.37 10.58 -7.01
C LYS A 212 4.47 9.51 -7.63
N ALA A 213 4.50 8.29 -7.09
CA ALA A 213 3.66 7.19 -7.56
C ALA A 213 2.17 7.49 -7.45
N ALA A 214 1.74 8.12 -6.37
CA ALA A 214 0.36 8.56 -6.18
C ALA A 214 -0.04 9.59 -7.23
N LEU A 215 0.79 10.63 -7.46
CA LEU A 215 0.55 11.65 -8.48
C LEU A 215 0.42 11.06 -9.88
N GLU A 216 1.30 10.12 -10.24
CA GLU A 216 1.21 9.39 -11.51
C GLU A 216 -0.07 8.55 -11.61
N SER A 217 -0.54 7.96 -10.51
CA SER A 217 -1.75 7.13 -10.48
C SER A 217 -3.03 7.94 -10.57
N VAL A 218 -3.03 9.19 -10.09
CA VAL A 218 -4.20 10.08 -10.12
C VAL A 218 -4.28 10.93 -11.39
N SER A 219 -3.19 11.03 -12.15
CA SER A 219 -3.15 11.82 -13.38
C SER A 219 -4.20 11.34 -14.38
N GLY A 220 -5.27 12.14 -14.56
CA GLY A 220 -6.39 11.78 -15.43
C GLY A 220 -7.34 10.70 -14.85
N LEU A 221 -7.18 10.33 -13.58
CA LEU A 221 -8.07 9.39 -12.91
C LEU A 221 -9.46 10.02 -12.73
N ASN A 222 -10.48 9.34 -13.26
CA ASN A 222 -11.86 9.63 -12.90
C ASN A 222 -12.24 8.82 -11.65
N VAL A 223 -12.51 9.48 -10.53
CA VAL A 223 -12.73 8.78 -9.25
C VAL A 223 -14.07 8.02 -9.19
N TYR A 224 -14.99 8.29 -10.12
CA TYR A 224 -16.20 7.48 -10.33
C TYR A 224 -15.99 6.30 -11.29
N GLY A 225 -14.77 6.11 -11.78
CA GLY A 225 -14.45 5.10 -12.79
C GLY A 225 -15.07 5.44 -14.15
N ALA A 226 -15.52 4.40 -14.85
CA ALA A 226 -16.08 4.52 -16.21
C ALA A 226 -17.37 5.38 -16.28
N GLU A 227 -18.11 5.47 -15.17
CA GLU A 227 -19.38 6.23 -15.09
C GLU A 227 -19.16 7.74 -14.84
N GLY A 228 -17.90 8.15 -14.68
CA GLY A 228 -17.59 9.53 -14.33
C GLY A 228 -17.62 10.51 -15.49
N SER A 229 -17.77 11.79 -15.14
CA SER A 229 -17.68 12.90 -16.09
C SER A 229 -16.36 13.65 -15.93
N HIS A 230 -16.06 14.59 -16.82
CA HIS A 230 -14.91 15.50 -16.68
C HIS A 230 -14.88 16.23 -15.32
N SER A 231 -16.03 16.43 -14.66
CA SER A 231 -16.12 17.07 -13.34
C SER A 231 -15.65 16.19 -12.18
N SER A 232 -15.47 14.89 -12.40
CA SER A 232 -14.97 13.92 -11.42
C SER A 232 -13.55 13.43 -11.73
N THR A 233 -12.87 14.06 -12.70
CA THR A 233 -11.47 13.78 -13.01
C THR A 233 -10.56 14.60 -12.09
N LEU A 234 -9.61 13.94 -11.43
CA LEU A 234 -8.60 14.62 -10.64
C LEU A 234 -7.53 15.24 -11.55
N LEU A 235 -7.12 16.45 -11.20
CA LEU A 235 -6.11 17.22 -11.90
C LEU A 235 -4.88 17.42 -11.01
N MET A 236 -3.70 17.40 -11.60
CA MET A 236 -2.45 17.74 -10.93
C MET A 236 -1.69 18.78 -11.75
N ASP A 237 -0.83 19.55 -11.08
CA ASP A 237 0.21 20.31 -11.77
C ASP A 237 1.09 19.35 -12.60
N ILE A 238 1.24 19.68 -13.89
CA ILE A 238 1.96 18.87 -14.88
C ILE A 238 3.40 18.57 -14.42
N ASP A 239 4.02 19.50 -13.71
CA ASP A 239 5.40 19.38 -13.23
C ASP A 239 5.49 18.78 -11.82
N ALA A 240 4.37 18.48 -11.15
CA ALA A 240 4.40 17.99 -9.77
C ALA A 240 5.12 16.65 -9.64
N ALA A 241 4.80 15.68 -10.51
CA ALA A 241 5.47 14.38 -10.54
C ALA A 241 6.97 14.55 -10.87
N ASP A 242 7.29 15.45 -11.79
CA ASP A 242 8.66 15.75 -12.23
C ASP A 242 9.53 16.35 -11.11
N ARG A 243 8.99 17.30 -10.34
CA ARG A 243 9.70 17.86 -9.17
C ARG A 243 10.00 16.78 -8.12
N ASN A 244 9.05 15.89 -7.86
CA ASN A 244 9.26 14.74 -6.97
C ASN A 244 10.29 13.77 -7.52
N ARG A 245 10.25 13.48 -8.83
CA ARG A 245 11.25 12.65 -9.51
C ARG A 245 12.67 13.21 -9.35
N ILE A 246 12.88 14.49 -9.67
CA ILE A 246 14.21 15.12 -9.64
C ILE A 246 14.83 15.01 -8.24
N ILE A 247 14.07 15.33 -7.19
CA ILE A 247 14.58 15.26 -5.83
C ILE A 247 14.83 13.82 -5.39
N MET A 248 13.91 12.90 -5.70
CA MET A 248 14.09 11.47 -5.43
C MET A 248 15.37 10.93 -6.08
N THR A 249 15.60 11.20 -7.38
CA THR A 249 16.79 10.79 -8.12
C THR A 249 18.08 11.30 -7.48
N ASN A 250 18.08 12.55 -7.00
CA ASN A 250 19.25 13.16 -6.38
C ASN A 250 19.55 12.59 -4.98
N LEU A 251 18.54 12.08 -4.27
CA LEU A 251 18.71 11.49 -2.94
C LEU A 251 19.10 10.01 -3.00
N LEU A 252 18.53 9.26 -3.95
CA LEU A 252 18.91 7.86 -4.17
C LEU A 252 20.41 7.73 -4.53
N PRO A 253 21.09 6.64 -4.12
CA PRO A 253 20.58 5.45 -3.43
C PRO A 253 20.59 5.57 -1.89
N ARG A 254 20.58 6.77 -1.34
CA ARG A 254 20.42 6.99 0.11
C ARG A 254 18.94 7.22 0.43
N GLU A 255 18.49 6.78 1.61
CA GLU A 255 17.20 7.20 2.16
C GLU A 255 17.35 8.60 2.84
N PRO A 256 17.09 8.86 4.15
CA PRO A 256 17.26 10.22 4.67
C PRO A 256 18.68 10.40 5.24
N ALA A 257 18.99 11.63 5.65
CA ALA A 257 20.30 11.99 6.17
C ALA A 257 20.66 11.16 7.43
N SER A 258 19.80 11.08 8.44
CA SER A 258 20.13 10.32 9.64
C SER A 258 20.19 8.80 9.39
N LYS A 259 19.33 8.24 8.53
CA LYS A 259 19.23 6.78 8.38
C LYS A 259 20.21 6.15 7.41
N GLY A 260 20.48 6.80 6.28
CA GLY A 260 21.36 6.32 5.22
C GLY A 260 20.76 5.20 4.37
N SER A 261 20.27 4.13 5.00
CA SER A 261 19.53 3.03 4.37
C SER A 261 18.35 2.66 5.26
N ASP A 262 17.18 2.50 4.66
CA ASP A 262 15.93 2.14 5.32
C ASP A 262 15.16 1.17 4.41
N VAL A 263 14.51 0.18 5.01
CA VAL A 263 13.69 -0.80 4.30
C VAL A 263 12.39 -0.21 3.77
N SER A 264 12.02 1.01 4.21
CA SER A 264 10.94 1.83 3.65
C SER A 264 11.01 2.01 2.14
N LEU A 265 12.21 1.90 1.56
CA LEU A 265 12.43 1.90 0.12
C LEU A 265 11.76 0.73 -0.59
N LEU A 266 11.58 -0.43 0.05
CA LEU A 266 10.95 -1.59 -0.57
C LEU A 266 9.52 -1.27 -1.03
N PRO A 267 8.55 -0.91 -0.15
CA PRO A 267 7.20 -0.59 -0.60
C PRO A 267 7.10 0.69 -1.45
N ALA A 268 8.11 1.56 -1.42
CA ALA A 268 8.14 2.78 -2.23
C ALA A 268 8.67 2.54 -3.65
N LEU A 269 9.67 1.67 -3.83
CA LEU A 269 10.30 1.39 -5.13
C LEU A 269 9.75 0.12 -5.80
N CYS A 270 9.25 -0.83 -5.01
CA CYS A 270 8.58 -2.06 -5.46
C CYS A 270 7.07 -1.94 -5.20
N TRP A 271 6.35 -3.07 -5.27
CA TRP A 271 4.94 -3.12 -4.88
C TRP A 271 4.73 -2.56 -3.45
N PRO A 272 3.73 -1.69 -3.21
CA PRO A 272 2.65 -1.30 -4.14
C PRO A 272 2.93 -0.07 -5.01
N ALA A 273 3.96 0.73 -4.71
CA ALA A 273 4.06 2.06 -5.27
C ALA A 273 4.75 2.11 -6.64
N TYR A 274 5.83 1.36 -6.84
CA TYR A 274 6.69 1.48 -8.03
C TYR A 274 7.08 2.95 -8.30
N GLY A 275 7.60 3.64 -7.28
CA GLY A 275 7.86 5.07 -7.31
C GLY A 275 9.00 5.50 -8.23
N ALA A 276 9.89 4.59 -8.62
CA ALA A 276 10.98 4.86 -9.57
C ALA A 276 10.69 4.24 -10.94
N SER A 277 10.97 5.01 -12.00
CA SER A 277 11.01 4.46 -13.36
C SER A 277 12.35 3.76 -13.62
N LYS A 278 12.58 3.32 -14.87
CA LYS A 278 13.84 2.69 -15.30
C LYS A 278 15.03 3.66 -15.30
N THR A 279 14.79 4.97 -15.25
CA THR A 279 15.85 6.00 -15.36
C THR A 279 16.47 6.37 -14.01
N GLU A 280 15.72 6.21 -12.91
CA GLU A 280 16.17 6.48 -11.56
C GLU A 280 16.96 5.29 -10.99
N PRO A 281 17.92 5.53 -10.07
CA PRO A 281 18.80 4.47 -9.54
C PRO A 281 18.11 3.61 -8.47
N SER A 282 16.98 2.98 -8.81
CA SER A 282 16.23 2.07 -7.93
C SER A 282 17.00 0.77 -7.64
N GLY A 283 17.63 0.16 -8.66
CA GLY A 283 18.44 -1.05 -8.52
C GLY A 283 19.54 -0.92 -7.44
N PRO A 284 20.45 0.08 -7.55
CA PRO A 284 21.47 0.32 -6.52
C PRO A 284 20.92 0.60 -5.12
N ALA A 285 19.73 1.23 -5.02
CA ALA A 285 19.08 1.50 -3.73
C ALA A 285 18.53 0.21 -3.10
N LEU A 286 17.87 -0.63 -3.89
CA LEU A 286 17.35 -1.93 -3.46
C LEU A 286 18.49 -2.89 -3.10
N GLU A 287 19.55 -2.96 -3.91
CA GLU A 287 20.75 -3.75 -3.61
C GLU A 287 21.37 -3.31 -2.28
N ARG A 288 21.50 -2.00 -2.05
CA ARG A 288 21.99 -1.46 -0.78
C ARG A 288 21.09 -1.87 0.39
N CYS A 289 19.76 -1.88 0.23
CA CYS A 289 18.83 -2.32 1.27
C CYS A 289 19.01 -3.81 1.57
N LEU A 290 19.07 -4.65 0.53
CA LEU A 290 19.31 -6.08 0.65
C LEU A 290 20.63 -6.37 1.36
N LEU A 291 21.73 -5.76 0.91
CA LEU A 291 23.07 -6.00 1.49
C LEU A 291 23.20 -5.51 2.93
N ARG A 292 22.51 -4.42 3.30
CA ARG A 292 22.71 -3.76 4.60
C ARG A 292 21.66 -4.09 5.65
N LEU A 293 20.46 -4.50 5.26
CA LEU A 293 19.33 -4.63 6.17
C LEU A 293 18.73 -6.04 6.20
N LYS A 294 18.92 -6.85 5.15
CA LYS A 294 18.47 -8.25 5.14
C LYS A 294 19.34 -9.07 6.09
N ASP A 295 18.69 -9.88 6.90
CA ASP A 295 19.31 -10.85 7.80
C ASP A 295 18.54 -12.19 7.72
N GLN A 296 18.69 -13.08 8.70
CA GLN A 296 18.20 -14.47 8.64
C GLN A 296 16.67 -14.59 8.75
N TYR A 297 16.04 -13.75 9.58
CA TYR A 297 14.62 -13.83 9.94
C TYR A 297 13.80 -12.66 9.36
N GLY A 298 14.42 -11.75 8.61
CA GLY A 298 13.72 -10.65 7.95
C GLY A 298 14.66 -9.50 7.61
N PHE A 299 14.11 -8.29 7.64
CA PHE A 299 14.88 -7.06 7.46
C PHE A 299 14.87 -6.23 8.74
N ARG A 300 15.98 -5.57 9.03
CA ARG A 300 15.98 -4.44 9.96
C ARG A 300 15.33 -3.23 9.31
N ARG A 301 14.62 -2.40 10.10
CA ARG A 301 14.02 -1.16 9.57
C ARG A 301 15.10 -0.23 9.03
N PHE A 302 16.09 0.06 9.85
CA PHE A 302 17.31 0.76 9.49
C PHE A 302 18.43 0.38 10.47
N ASN A 303 19.68 0.70 10.14
CA ASN A 303 20.83 0.38 11.01
C ASN A 303 20.74 1.07 12.38
N ARG A 304 21.11 0.36 13.46
CA ARG A 304 21.08 0.87 14.85
C ARG A 304 19.68 1.27 15.32
N ASP A 305 18.67 0.62 14.77
CA ASP A 305 17.31 0.79 15.25
C ASP A 305 17.13 0.09 16.60
N GLY A 306 16.72 0.87 17.60
CA GLY A 306 16.49 0.39 18.95
C GLY A 306 15.10 -0.17 19.20
N TYR A 307 14.12 0.15 18.35
CA TYR A 307 12.74 -0.21 18.60
C TYR A 307 12.59 -1.71 18.81
N VAL A 308 11.84 -2.06 19.85
CA VAL A 308 11.52 -3.45 20.23
C VAL A 308 12.75 -4.36 20.40
N THR A 309 13.90 -3.76 20.71
CA THR A 309 15.05 -4.48 21.27
C THR A 309 14.92 -4.53 22.79
N VAL A 310 15.47 -5.57 23.42
CA VAL A 310 15.42 -5.72 24.90
C VAL A 310 16.20 -4.63 25.66
N LEU A 311 17.01 -3.83 24.98
CA LEU A 311 17.75 -2.69 25.56
C LEU A 311 17.04 -1.35 25.35
N ASP A 312 15.87 -1.34 24.70
CA ASP A 312 15.10 -0.14 24.44
C ASP A 312 14.34 0.29 25.69
N GLN A 313 14.81 1.33 26.35
CA GLN A 313 14.20 1.91 27.55
C GLN A 313 13.63 3.30 27.30
N ASN A 314 13.96 3.91 26.16
CA ASN A 314 13.70 5.31 25.86
C ASN A 314 12.99 5.44 24.52
N THR A 315 11.99 6.31 24.46
CA THR A 315 11.37 6.71 23.18
C THR A 315 12.27 7.70 22.42
N HIS A 316 13.07 8.50 23.13
CA HIS A 316 13.92 9.56 22.59
C HIS A 316 15.38 9.27 22.91
N TYR A 317 16.24 9.14 21.90
CA TYR A 317 17.61 8.66 22.09
C TYR A 317 18.62 9.79 22.29
N GLN A 318 19.59 9.58 23.19
CA GLN A 318 20.75 10.46 23.37
C GLN A 318 21.82 10.30 22.27
N PRO A 319 22.66 11.31 22.00
CA PRO A 319 23.78 11.15 21.08
C PRO A 319 24.65 9.96 21.52
N GLY A 320 24.95 9.06 20.59
CA GLY A 320 25.71 7.84 20.87
C GLY A 320 24.90 6.67 21.44
N GLU A 321 23.69 6.90 22.00
CA GLU A 321 22.87 5.83 22.60
C GLU A 321 22.53 4.72 21.60
N LEU A 322 22.28 5.08 20.34
CA LEU A 322 21.95 4.13 19.28
C LEU A 322 23.03 3.07 19.05
N MET A 323 24.29 3.32 19.45
CA MET A 323 25.37 2.34 19.34
C MET A 323 25.06 1.04 20.10
N LYS A 324 24.28 1.12 21.19
CA LYS A 324 23.91 -0.05 22.01
C LYS A 324 23.11 -1.11 21.25
N PHE A 325 22.41 -0.69 20.18
CA PHE A 325 21.57 -1.57 19.37
C PHE A 325 22.31 -2.25 18.23
N THR A 326 23.56 -1.84 17.95
CA THR A 326 24.34 -2.41 16.85
C THR A 326 24.49 -3.92 17.04
N GLY A 327 24.05 -4.70 16.04
CA GLY A 327 24.18 -6.15 16.03
C GLY A 327 23.02 -6.90 16.68
N ILE A 328 22.09 -6.21 17.33
CA ILE A 328 20.96 -6.82 18.04
C ILE A 328 19.61 -6.26 17.59
N GLU A 329 19.58 -5.48 16.51
CA GLU A 329 18.36 -4.87 16.01
C GLU A 329 17.32 -5.93 15.62
N SER A 330 16.06 -5.67 15.96
CA SER A 330 14.97 -6.58 15.65
C SER A 330 14.72 -6.70 14.13
N GLU A 331 14.41 -7.91 13.70
CA GLU A 331 14.17 -8.25 12.30
C GLU A 331 12.67 -8.36 12.01
N TRP A 332 12.25 -7.81 10.87
CA TRP A 332 10.86 -7.70 10.47
C TRP A 332 10.59 -8.66 9.30
N PRO A 333 9.90 -9.78 9.54
CA PRO A 333 9.66 -10.81 8.52
C PRO A 333 8.66 -10.35 7.46
N MET A 334 7.86 -9.30 7.73
CA MET A 334 6.99 -8.66 6.75
C MET A 334 7.70 -8.34 5.43
N PHE A 335 8.96 -7.90 5.49
CA PHE A 335 9.72 -7.56 4.29
C PHE A 335 10.19 -8.76 3.49
N PHE A 336 10.25 -9.96 4.09
CA PHE A 336 10.30 -11.17 3.28
C PHE A 336 9.00 -11.37 2.52
N ALA A 337 7.83 -11.08 3.10
CA ALA A 337 6.56 -11.23 2.39
C ALA A 337 6.39 -10.27 1.19
N TYR A 338 7.07 -9.10 1.19
CA TYR A 338 7.13 -8.23 0.02
C TYR A 338 7.91 -8.85 -1.16
N MET A 339 8.91 -9.70 -0.89
CA MET A 339 9.79 -10.23 -1.94
C MET A 339 9.10 -11.20 -2.90
N PRO A 340 8.29 -12.19 -2.46
CA PRO A 340 7.52 -13.00 -3.39
C PRO A 340 6.55 -12.20 -4.23
N ILE A 341 5.94 -11.13 -3.67
CA ILE A 341 5.08 -10.25 -4.46
C ILE A 341 5.89 -9.66 -5.62
N GLU A 342 7.02 -9.03 -5.33
CA GLU A 342 7.87 -8.42 -6.36
C GLU A 342 8.34 -9.46 -7.40
N HIS A 343 8.77 -10.65 -6.97
CA HIS A 343 9.20 -11.70 -7.90
C HIS A 343 8.04 -12.23 -8.76
N CYS A 344 6.85 -12.45 -8.18
CA CYS A 344 5.66 -12.84 -8.94
C CYS A 344 5.24 -11.76 -9.95
N MET A 345 5.30 -10.47 -9.58
CA MET A 345 5.00 -9.35 -10.49
C MET A 345 5.99 -9.30 -11.67
N ASN A 346 7.23 -9.73 -11.47
CA ASN A 346 8.24 -9.86 -12.53
C ASN A 346 8.20 -11.19 -13.29
N GLY A 347 7.32 -12.13 -12.92
CA GLY A 347 7.22 -13.46 -13.52
C GLY A 347 8.31 -14.46 -13.07
N GLU A 348 8.96 -14.20 -11.94
CA GLU A 348 10.07 -15.00 -11.38
C GLU A 348 9.56 -15.92 -10.25
N LEU A 349 8.68 -16.87 -10.57
CA LEU A 349 8.00 -17.71 -9.58
C LEU A 349 8.96 -18.55 -8.73
N GLU A 350 10.06 -19.05 -9.29
CA GLU A 350 11.04 -19.86 -8.55
C GLU A 350 11.67 -19.05 -7.41
N LYS A 351 12.04 -17.79 -7.67
CA LYS A 351 12.58 -16.88 -6.64
C LYS A 351 11.52 -16.52 -5.60
N ALA A 352 10.26 -16.36 -6.02
CA ALA A 352 9.16 -16.15 -5.09
C ALA A 352 9.01 -17.34 -4.12
N MET A 353 9.10 -18.58 -4.64
CA MET A 353 9.07 -19.80 -3.83
C MET A 353 10.30 -19.95 -2.91
N GLU A 354 11.47 -19.44 -3.29
CA GLU A 354 12.64 -19.42 -2.39
C GLU A 354 12.38 -18.57 -1.15
N TYR A 355 11.81 -17.38 -1.31
CA TYR A 355 11.41 -16.55 -0.17
C TYR A 355 10.29 -17.17 0.64
N ASP A 356 9.33 -17.84 -0.01
CA ASP A 356 8.29 -18.58 0.70
C ASP A 356 8.88 -19.63 1.65
N ARG A 357 9.83 -20.46 1.17
CA ARG A 357 10.53 -21.45 2.01
C ARG A 357 11.23 -20.84 3.22
N VAL A 358 11.70 -19.59 3.12
CA VAL A 358 12.32 -18.85 4.22
C VAL A 358 11.27 -18.32 5.20
N ILE A 359 10.08 -17.94 4.72
CA ILE A 359 8.98 -17.43 5.55
C ILE A 359 8.28 -18.55 6.33
N GLN A 360 8.04 -19.71 5.71
CA GLN A 360 7.31 -20.83 6.32
C GLN A 360 7.78 -21.18 7.76
N PRO A 361 9.08 -21.31 8.07
CA PRO A 361 9.55 -21.61 9.44
C PRO A 361 9.40 -20.43 10.42
N LEU A 362 9.14 -19.21 9.95
CA LEU A 362 8.94 -18.02 10.79
C LEU A 362 7.50 -17.88 11.28
N LEU A 363 6.56 -18.58 10.64
CA LEU A 363 5.16 -18.57 11.01
C LEU A 363 4.99 -19.19 12.39
N VAL A 364 4.16 -18.55 13.21
CA VAL A 364 3.80 -19.01 14.54
C VAL A 364 2.33 -19.37 14.55
N HIS A 365 1.94 -20.39 15.29
CA HIS A 365 0.53 -20.68 15.60
C HIS A 365 0.23 -20.25 17.04
N PRO A 366 -0.21 -19.00 17.30
CA PRO A 366 -0.63 -18.60 18.63
C PRO A 366 -1.87 -19.40 19.01
N VAL A 367 -1.88 -20.03 20.19
CA VAL A 367 -3.12 -20.58 20.75
C VAL A 367 -4.03 -19.40 21.13
N PRO A 368 -5.32 -19.34 20.74
CA PRO A 368 -6.19 -20.35 20.11
C PRO A 368 -6.46 -20.14 18.60
N GLU A 369 -5.59 -19.45 17.87
CA GLU A 369 -5.81 -19.07 16.47
C GLU A 369 -5.86 -20.28 15.53
N ARG A 370 -6.76 -20.22 14.54
CA ARG A 370 -6.98 -21.32 13.59
C ARG A 370 -5.85 -21.45 12.58
N PHE A 371 -5.27 -20.32 12.17
CA PHE A 371 -4.27 -20.23 11.11
C PHE A 371 -2.94 -19.67 11.64
N PRO A 372 -1.81 -19.98 10.98
CA PRO A 372 -0.52 -19.42 11.34
C PRO A 372 -0.47 -17.92 11.07
N TRP A 373 0.28 -17.22 11.90
CA TRP A 373 0.49 -15.78 11.83
C TRP A 373 1.95 -15.45 11.62
N LEU A 374 2.21 -14.45 10.78
CA LEU A 374 3.54 -13.87 10.64
C LEU A 374 3.81 -12.93 11.84
N PRO A 375 4.88 -13.13 12.63
CA PRO A 375 5.22 -12.23 13.73
C PRO A 375 5.49 -10.81 13.24
N LYS A 376 5.20 -9.80 14.08
CA LYS A 376 5.50 -8.40 13.78
C LYS A 376 7.01 -8.18 13.65
N PHE A 377 7.78 -8.79 14.54
CA PHE A 377 9.24 -8.78 14.55
C PHE A 377 9.79 -10.01 15.28
N LEU A 378 11.08 -10.28 15.06
CA LEU A 378 11.88 -11.23 15.82
C LEU A 378 13.04 -10.50 16.51
N TYR A 379 13.24 -10.76 17.79
CA TYR A 379 14.21 -10.04 18.63
C TYR A 379 15.20 -10.99 19.32
N VAL A 380 16.34 -10.43 19.70
CA VAL A 380 17.39 -11.15 20.45
C VAL A 380 17.04 -11.13 21.95
N PRO A 381 16.94 -12.28 22.63
CA PRO A 381 16.69 -12.33 24.07
C PRO A 381 17.82 -11.69 24.87
N LEU A 382 17.50 -11.20 26.08
CA LEU A 382 18.44 -10.50 26.97
C LEU A 382 19.67 -11.35 27.31
N ASP A 383 19.48 -12.65 27.56
CA ASP A 383 20.54 -13.57 27.97
C ASP A 383 21.54 -13.90 26.84
N ASP A 384 21.15 -13.65 25.59
CA ASP A 384 21.93 -14.04 24.40
C ASP A 384 22.58 -12.84 23.68
N LEU A 385 22.42 -11.61 24.20
CA LEU A 385 22.93 -10.39 23.55
C LEU A 385 24.43 -10.41 23.25
N GLU A 386 25.24 -10.85 24.22
CA GLU A 386 26.69 -10.91 24.07
C GLU A 386 27.13 -11.98 23.07
N ARG A 387 26.34 -13.05 22.92
CA ARG A 387 26.59 -14.08 21.91
C ARG A 387 26.32 -13.54 20.51
N GLU A 388 25.16 -12.89 20.31
CA GLU A 388 24.80 -12.28 19.03
C GLU A 388 25.78 -11.16 18.63
N ARG A 389 26.23 -10.33 19.57
CA ARG A 389 27.24 -9.28 19.29
C ARG A 389 28.58 -9.83 18.84
N LYS A 390 29.02 -10.95 19.43
CA LYS A 390 30.30 -11.60 19.06
C LYS A 390 30.21 -12.30 17.71
N SER A 391 29.08 -12.95 17.44
CA SER A 391 28.82 -13.65 16.19
C SER A 391 27.37 -13.44 15.79
N ARG A 392 27.14 -12.51 14.86
CA ARG A 392 25.80 -12.15 14.36
C ARG A 392 25.12 -13.36 13.71
N GLY A 393 23.85 -13.60 14.02
CA GLY A 393 23.11 -14.78 13.56
C GLY A 393 23.40 -16.06 14.33
N SER A 394 24.08 -15.97 15.48
CA SER A 394 24.33 -17.14 16.34
C SER A 394 23.16 -17.47 17.26
N VAL A 395 22.21 -16.55 17.41
CA VAL A 395 21.08 -16.68 18.33
C VAL A 395 19.78 -16.98 17.58
N VAL A 396 19.02 -17.94 18.08
CA VAL A 396 17.64 -18.16 17.65
C VAL A 396 16.76 -17.06 18.26
N ARG A 397 16.22 -16.19 17.40
CA ARG A 397 15.44 -15.04 17.83
C ARG A 397 14.03 -15.45 18.27
N LYS A 398 13.46 -14.70 19.22
CA LYS A 398 12.10 -14.92 19.71
C LYS A 398 11.11 -14.06 18.94
N SER A 399 9.91 -14.59 18.72
CA SER A 399 8.83 -13.86 18.02
C SER A 399 8.19 -12.80 18.90
N SER A 400 7.66 -11.75 18.28
CA SER A 400 6.89 -10.70 18.97
C SER A 400 5.72 -11.24 19.80
N PHE A 401 5.18 -12.43 19.49
CA PHE A 401 4.12 -13.05 20.28
C PHE A 401 4.54 -13.44 21.71
N HIS A 402 5.84 -13.50 22.00
CA HIS A 402 6.37 -13.72 23.35
C HIS A 402 6.51 -12.43 24.16
N VAL A 403 6.29 -11.26 23.55
CA VAL A 403 6.39 -9.95 24.20
C VAL A 403 5.02 -9.56 24.75
N PRO A 404 4.87 -9.37 26.07
CA PRO A 404 3.61 -8.90 26.65
C PRO A 404 3.16 -7.56 26.05
N GLY A 405 1.89 -7.46 25.70
CA GLY A 405 1.30 -6.25 25.09
C GLY A 405 1.46 -6.16 23.58
N GLU A 406 2.32 -6.96 22.94
CA GLU A 406 2.38 -7.01 21.48
C GLU A 406 1.18 -7.77 20.89
N SER A 407 0.68 -7.23 19.78
CA SER A 407 -0.54 -7.68 19.11
C SER A 407 -0.23 -8.34 17.76
N PHE A 408 -1.27 -8.90 17.14
CA PHE A 408 -1.25 -9.22 15.71
C PHE A 408 -0.96 -7.96 14.89
N PHE A 409 -0.17 -8.11 13.83
CA PHE A 409 0.18 -7.00 12.94
C PHE A 409 -0.52 -7.17 11.59
N LEU A 410 -1.69 -6.54 11.46
CA LEU A 410 -2.60 -6.77 10.33
C LEU A 410 -2.01 -6.32 8.99
N TRP A 411 -1.20 -5.27 8.97
CA TRP A 411 -0.46 -4.87 7.77
C TRP A 411 0.44 -6.01 7.27
N SER A 412 1.32 -6.53 8.13
CA SER A 412 2.21 -7.64 7.75
C SER A 412 1.44 -8.88 7.32
N GLN A 413 0.36 -9.21 8.02
CA GLN A 413 -0.46 -10.36 7.66
C GLN A 413 -1.15 -10.17 6.31
N SER A 414 -1.60 -8.96 5.99
CA SER A 414 -2.22 -8.63 4.70
C SER A 414 -1.22 -8.82 3.55
N VAL A 415 0.00 -8.31 3.70
CA VAL A 415 1.08 -8.48 2.71
C VAL A 415 1.43 -9.95 2.53
N TYR A 416 1.52 -10.71 3.64
CA TYR A 416 1.76 -12.14 3.58
C TYR A 416 0.65 -12.89 2.82
N ILE A 417 -0.62 -12.65 3.13
CA ILE A 417 -1.73 -13.32 2.42
C ILE A 417 -1.71 -12.99 0.92
N ILE A 418 -1.43 -11.73 0.53
CA ILE A 418 -1.30 -11.34 -0.88
C ILE A 418 -0.17 -12.10 -1.56
N SER A 419 0.98 -12.25 -0.90
CA SER A 419 2.12 -13.00 -1.44
C SER A 419 1.76 -14.47 -1.68
N GLN A 420 1.04 -15.09 -0.74
CA GLN A 420 0.57 -16.47 -0.87
C GLN A 420 -0.48 -16.61 -2.00
N LEU A 421 -1.40 -15.65 -2.13
CA LEU A 421 -2.37 -15.64 -3.23
C LEU A 421 -1.68 -15.64 -4.60
N LEU A 422 -0.58 -14.89 -4.76
CA LEU A 422 0.21 -14.87 -5.98
C LEU A 422 0.98 -16.19 -6.21
N ILE A 423 1.67 -16.71 -5.18
CA ILE A 423 2.44 -17.97 -5.28
C ILE A 423 1.53 -19.13 -5.67
N HIS A 424 0.33 -19.21 -5.10
CA HIS A 424 -0.66 -20.24 -5.39
C HIS A 424 -1.47 -20.00 -6.66
N GLY A 425 -1.15 -18.95 -7.45
CA GLY A 425 -1.80 -18.61 -8.71
C GLY A 425 -3.25 -18.11 -8.57
N CYS A 426 -3.74 -17.95 -7.33
CA CYS A 426 -5.06 -17.43 -7.00
C CYS A 426 -5.23 -15.97 -7.43
N LEU A 427 -4.13 -15.21 -7.41
CA LEU A 427 -4.05 -13.86 -7.93
C LEU A 427 -3.02 -13.82 -9.06
N THR A 428 -3.27 -13.01 -10.09
CA THR A 428 -2.28 -12.71 -11.13
C THR A 428 -1.75 -11.28 -10.97
N PRO A 429 -0.60 -10.94 -11.58
CA PRO A 429 -0.12 -9.55 -11.61
C PRO A 429 -1.14 -8.55 -12.17
N SER A 430 -1.95 -8.94 -13.16
CA SER A 430 -3.01 -8.08 -13.70
C SER A 430 -4.15 -7.82 -12.72
N ASP A 431 -4.41 -8.76 -11.81
CA ASP A 431 -5.45 -8.60 -10.80
C ASP A 431 -5.01 -7.62 -9.70
N LEU A 432 -3.72 -7.64 -9.34
CA LEU A 432 -3.14 -6.81 -8.27
C LEU A 432 -2.68 -5.42 -8.75
N ASP A 433 -2.38 -5.26 -10.04
CA ASP A 433 -1.94 -3.99 -10.64
C ASP A 433 -2.67 -3.73 -11.98
N PRO A 434 -4.00 -3.48 -11.96
CA PRO A 434 -4.77 -3.13 -13.15
C PRO A 434 -4.28 -1.85 -13.84
N LEU A 435 -3.57 -0.96 -13.12
CA LEU A 435 -2.99 0.26 -13.70
C LEU A 435 -1.67 0.03 -14.45
N GLY A 436 -1.07 -1.16 -14.35
CA GLY A 436 0.20 -1.43 -15.03
C GLY A 436 1.38 -0.62 -14.50
N ARG A 437 1.41 -0.31 -13.20
CA ARG A 437 2.51 0.43 -12.55
C ARG A 437 3.82 -0.35 -12.49
N CYS A 438 3.76 -1.67 -12.33
CA CYS A 438 4.94 -2.52 -12.33
C CYS A 438 5.64 -2.42 -13.70
N PRO A 439 6.92 -1.99 -13.78
CA PRO A 439 7.59 -1.77 -15.06
C PRO A 439 7.68 -3.00 -15.96
N ALA A 440 7.81 -4.20 -15.38
CA ALA A 440 7.82 -5.46 -16.12
C ALA A 440 6.45 -5.80 -16.72
N TRP A 441 5.39 -5.46 -16.00
CA TRP A 441 4.00 -5.68 -16.42
C TRP A 441 3.54 -4.62 -17.43
N SER A 442 3.90 -3.35 -17.23
CA SER A 442 3.62 -2.23 -18.14
C SER A 442 4.06 -2.52 -19.58
N SER A 443 5.24 -3.12 -19.76
CA SER A 443 5.73 -3.50 -21.09
C SER A 443 4.91 -4.59 -21.80
N LYS A 444 4.12 -5.38 -21.06
CA LYS A 444 3.26 -6.45 -21.60
C LYS A 444 1.83 -5.97 -21.91
N LEU A 445 1.37 -4.90 -21.27
CA LEU A 445 0.07 -4.28 -21.52
C LEU A 445 0.00 -3.47 -22.83
N GLY A 446 1.14 -3.27 -23.51
CA GLY A 446 1.25 -2.32 -24.61
C GLY A 446 1.31 -0.89 -24.08
N ALA A 447 2.14 -0.04 -24.70
CA ALA A 447 2.31 1.34 -24.28
C ALA A 447 0.99 2.12 -24.41
N LEU A 448 0.23 2.24 -23.32
CA LEU A 448 -0.77 3.29 -23.20
C LEU A 448 -0.03 4.63 -23.19
N PRO A 449 -0.30 5.55 -24.13
CA PRO A 449 0.29 6.87 -24.09
C PRO A 449 -0.13 7.55 -22.77
N HIS A 450 0.83 8.18 -22.08
CA HIS A 450 0.65 8.96 -20.85
C HIS A 450 -0.29 10.20 -20.98
N SER A 451 -1.26 10.17 -21.88
CA SER A 451 -2.18 11.28 -22.17
C SER A 451 -3.50 10.84 -22.84
N SER A 452 -3.86 9.55 -22.83
CA SER A 452 -5.15 9.07 -23.37
C SER A 452 -6.11 8.66 -22.24
N PRO A 453 -7.40 9.04 -22.27
CA PRO A 453 -8.35 8.64 -21.24
C PRO A 453 -8.46 7.12 -21.19
N ILE A 454 -8.38 6.56 -19.98
CA ILE A 454 -8.19 5.13 -19.65
C ILE A 454 -9.38 4.22 -20.05
N PHE A 455 -10.38 4.70 -20.79
CA PHE A 455 -11.52 3.88 -21.21
C PHE A 455 -12.03 4.26 -22.60
N VAL A 456 -11.44 3.68 -23.64
CA VAL A 456 -12.14 3.38 -24.90
C VAL A 456 -11.60 2.07 -25.45
N ASP A 457 -12.11 0.94 -24.94
CA ASP A 457 -12.17 -0.31 -25.72
C ASP A 457 -13.21 -1.26 -25.11
N LYS A 458 -14.47 -0.84 -25.20
CA LYS A 458 -15.58 -1.76 -25.42
C LYS A 458 -16.23 -1.34 -26.73
N LEU A 459 -15.77 -1.94 -27.82
CA LEU A 459 -16.51 -1.98 -29.07
C LEU A 459 -17.88 -2.58 -28.78
N LEU A 460 -18.89 -1.71 -28.67
CA LEU A 460 -20.30 -2.09 -28.73
C LEU A 460 -20.52 -2.70 -30.11
N ASN A 461 -20.57 -4.04 -30.17
CA ASN A 461 -21.30 -4.74 -31.23
C ASN A 461 -22.79 -4.45 -31.05
N LEU A 462 -23.20 -3.23 -31.43
CA LEU A 462 -24.60 -2.89 -31.69
C LEU A 462 -24.86 -3.18 -33.15
N THR A 463 -25.41 -4.36 -33.42
CA THR A 463 -26.06 -4.66 -34.69
C THR A 463 -27.27 -3.74 -34.83
N ILE A 464 -27.15 -2.69 -35.64
CA ILE A 464 -28.28 -1.78 -35.94
C ILE A 464 -29.20 -2.51 -36.93
N PRO A 465 -30.48 -2.76 -36.59
CA PRO A 465 -31.47 -3.16 -37.58
C PRO A 465 -31.74 -1.95 -38.49
N GLN A 466 -31.65 -2.16 -39.80
CA GLN A 466 -32.02 -1.15 -40.78
C GLN A 466 -33.51 -0.78 -40.61
N SER A 467 -33.78 0.47 -40.23
CA SER A 467 -35.06 1.11 -40.53
C SER A 467 -34.85 2.60 -40.86
N SER A 468 -35.22 2.91 -42.10
CA SER A 468 -35.31 4.18 -42.80
C SER A 468 -35.73 5.44 -42.00
N GLY A 469 -35.03 6.55 -42.29
CA GLY A 469 -35.64 7.86 -42.52
C GLY A 469 -35.61 8.87 -41.37
N HIS A 470 -35.02 10.05 -41.63
CA HIS A 470 -35.13 11.32 -40.89
C HIS A 470 -34.13 11.61 -39.76
N VAL A 471 -32.84 11.83 -40.08
CA VAL A 471 -31.99 12.78 -39.35
C VAL A 471 -30.94 13.38 -40.30
N SER A 472 -31.22 14.50 -40.97
CA SER A 472 -30.22 15.18 -41.82
C SER A 472 -30.29 16.71 -41.78
N THR A 473 -30.72 17.29 -40.67
CA THR A 473 -30.85 18.77 -40.55
C THR A 473 -30.20 19.38 -39.30
N CYS A 474 -29.61 18.59 -38.39
CA CYS A 474 -28.93 19.12 -37.20
C CYS A 474 -27.40 19.30 -37.35
N PHE A 475 -26.73 18.55 -38.24
CA PHE A 475 -25.26 18.63 -38.36
C PHE A 475 -24.77 19.84 -39.17
N LEU A 476 -25.60 20.42 -40.04
CA LEU A 476 -25.21 21.57 -40.89
C LEU A 476 -25.27 22.93 -40.18
N LYS A 477 -25.91 23.04 -39.01
CA LYS A 477 -26.01 24.31 -38.28
C LYS A 477 -24.87 24.58 -37.28
N VAL A 478 -24.14 23.54 -36.87
CA VAL A 478 -23.02 23.68 -35.92
C VAL A 478 -21.75 24.11 -36.64
N GLN A 479 -21.57 23.70 -37.89
CA GLN A 479 -20.38 24.03 -38.69
C GLN A 479 -20.36 25.49 -39.16
N ALA A 480 -21.53 26.08 -39.46
CA ALA A 480 -21.64 27.49 -39.85
C ALA A 480 -21.41 28.49 -38.69
N ALA A 481 -21.49 28.05 -37.43
CA ALA A 481 -21.24 28.91 -36.26
C ALA A 481 -19.74 28.99 -35.88
N LEU A 482 -18.93 28.04 -36.34
CA LEU A 482 -17.50 27.96 -36.04
C LEU A 482 -16.61 28.74 -37.02
N GLU A 483 -17.11 29.07 -38.21
CA GLU A 483 -16.38 29.87 -39.21
C GLU A 483 -16.56 31.39 -39.05
N ALA A 484 -17.39 31.85 -38.11
CA ALA A 484 -17.61 33.28 -37.84
C ALA A 484 -16.82 33.83 -36.63
N LEU A 485 -15.92 33.02 -36.06
CA LEU A 485 -15.09 33.37 -34.88
C LEU A 485 -13.59 33.19 -35.11
N LEU A 486 -13.17 33.05 -36.37
CA LEU A 486 -11.81 33.28 -36.88
C LEU A 486 -11.86 34.45 -37.86
#